data_AF-U7P453-F1
#
_entry.id   AF-U7P453-F1
#
_cell.length_a   1.000
_cell.length_b   1.000
_cell.length_c   1.000
_cell.angle_alpha   90.00
_cell.angle_beta   90.00
_cell.angle_gamma   90.00
#
_symmetry.space_group_name_H-M   'P 1'
#
loop_
_entity.id
_entity.type
_entity.pdbx_description
1 polymer ?
#
loop_
_entity_poly.entity_id
_entity_poly.type
_entity_poly.pdbx_seq_one_letter_code
_entity_poly.pdbx_strand_id
1 'polypeptide(L)'
;MSIFGNERRLFLEDEAETEKLGGELARLASHAREGLTVFLDGELGMGKTTLSRGVMRGLGHEGAVKSPTYTLVEPYEHLEPPVYHFDLYRLGDPEELEYMGIRDYFASQSIRIIEWPERGQGVLPDPDLEIHLEREGQGRSVVLRARSELGASLLNEIELIGPDS
;
A
#
# COMPACT_ATOMS: atom_id res chain seq x y z
N MET A 1 -15.95 20.56 -10.24
CA MET A 1 -16.88 19.51 -9.76
C MET A 1 -16.36 18.20 -10.33
N SER A 2 -15.42 17.56 -9.65
CA SER A 2 -14.81 16.31 -10.11
C SER A 2 -15.53 15.18 -9.39
N ILE A 3 -16.35 14.45 -10.15
CA ILE A 3 -17.10 13.30 -9.65
C ILE A 3 -16.13 12.13 -9.68
N PHE A 4 -15.58 11.78 -8.52
CA PHE A 4 -14.69 10.64 -8.35
C PHE A 4 -15.51 9.33 -8.34
N GLY A 5 -15.70 8.73 -9.51
CA GLY A 5 -16.11 7.32 -9.64
C GLY A 5 -14.92 6.43 -9.30
N ASN A 6 -14.52 6.38 -8.03
CA ASN A 6 -13.14 6.07 -7.65
C ASN A 6 -13.01 4.79 -6.83
N GLU A 7 -13.77 3.75 -7.17
CA GLU A 7 -13.64 2.43 -6.56
C GLU A 7 -13.45 1.38 -7.66
N ARG A 8 -12.46 0.49 -7.52
CA ARG A 8 -12.38 -0.76 -8.28
C ARG A 8 -12.42 -1.95 -7.34
N ARG A 9 -13.03 -3.02 -7.82
CA ARG A 9 -13.08 -4.32 -7.13
C ARG A 9 -12.39 -5.36 -7.98
N LEU A 10 -11.51 -6.11 -7.36
CA LEU A 10 -10.75 -7.20 -7.96
C LEU A 10 -10.97 -8.47 -7.14
N PHE A 11 -10.88 -9.61 -7.80
CA PHE A 11 -10.75 -10.90 -7.14
C PHE A 11 -9.34 -11.42 -7.38
N LEU A 12 -8.65 -11.80 -6.32
CA LEU A 12 -7.30 -12.37 -6.37
C LEU A 12 -7.39 -13.82 -5.92
N GLU A 13 -7.15 -14.76 -6.83
CA GLU A 13 -7.28 -16.20 -6.63
C GLU A 13 -6.29 -16.72 -5.59
N ASP A 14 -5.06 -16.21 -5.60
CA ASP A 14 -3.97 -16.71 -4.76
C ASP A 14 -3.00 -15.62 -4.26
N GLU A 15 -1.94 -16.06 -3.58
CA GLU A 15 -0.89 -15.16 -3.08
C GLU A 15 -0.11 -14.49 -4.23
N ALA A 16 0.10 -15.18 -5.35
CA ALA A 16 0.84 -14.66 -6.48
C ALA A 16 0.10 -13.49 -7.14
N GLU A 17 -1.23 -13.55 -7.27
CA GLU A 17 -2.02 -12.41 -7.76
C GLU A 17 -2.00 -11.20 -6.80
N THR A 18 -1.87 -11.45 -5.50
CA THR A 18 -1.70 -10.37 -4.50
C THR A 18 -0.34 -9.70 -4.63
N GLU A 19 0.72 -10.47 -4.89
CA GLU A 19 2.04 -9.92 -5.21
C GLU A 19 2.06 -9.21 -6.56
N LYS A 20 1.37 -9.72 -7.59
CA LYS A 20 1.21 -9.04 -8.88
C LYS A 20 0.54 -7.66 -8.71
N LEU A 21 -0.46 -7.55 -7.84
CA LEU A 21 -1.10 -6.26 -7.54
C LEU A 21 -0.11 -5.28 -6.93
N GLY A 22 0.72 -5.74 -5.99
CA GLY A 22 1.82 -4.92 -5.48
C GLY A 22 2.81 -4.51 -6.58
N GLY A 23 3.16 -5.43 -7.48
CA GLY A 23 4.05 -5.15 -8.61
C GLY A 23 3.50 -4.09 -9.58
N GLU A 24 2.20 -4.12 -9.86
CA GLU A 24 1.54 -3.09 -10.67
C GLU A 24 1.54 -1.73 -9.98
N LEU A 25 1.29 -1.68 -8.66
CA LEU A 25 1.40 -0.44 -7.89
C LEU A 25 2.83 0.12 -7.93
N ALA A 26 3.85 -0.72 -7.78
CA ALA A 26 5.24 -0.33 -7.95
C ALA A 26 5.51 0.27 -9.33
N ARG A 27 5.10 -0.44 -10.39
CA ARG A 27 5.28 0.01 -11.79
C ARG A 27 4.66 1.38 -12.00
N LEU A 28 3.41 1.58 -11.59
CA LEU A 28 2.72 2.85 -11.79
C LEU A 28 3.32 3.97 -10.94
N ALA A 29 3.69 3.69 -9.69
CA ALA A 29 4.32 4.65 -8.80
C ALA A 29 5.69 5.11 -9.30
N SER A 30 6.50 4.24 -9.92
CA SER A 30 7.79 4.62 -10.52
C SER A 30 7.67 5.63 -11.66
N HIS A 31 6.49 5.76 -12.27
CA HIS A 31 6.23 6.77 -13.32
C HIS A 31 5.60 8.05 -12.75
N ALA A 32 5.16 8.04 -11.49
CA ALA A 32 4.61 9.22 -10.84
C ALA A 32 5.73 10.22 -10.50
N ARG A 33 5.42 11.52 -10.63
CA ARG A 33 6.35 12.61 -10.25
C ARG A 33 6.19 13.01 -8.78
N GLU A 34 5.31 12.37 -8.03
CA GLU A 34 4.97 12.72 -6.66
C GLU A 34 5.06 11.46 -5.78
N GLY A 35 5.23 11.63 -4.47
CA GLY A 35 5.19 10.50 -3.54
C GLY A 35 3.80 9.87 -3.51
N LEU A 36 3.73 8.57 -3.25
CA LEU A 36 2.49 7.81 -3.21
C LEU A 36 2.23 7.28 -1.79
N THR A 37 1.09 7.60 -1.21
CA THR A 37 0.67 7.08 0.09
C THR A 37 -0.46 6.06 -0.08
N VAL A 38 -0.19 4.81 0.28
CA VAL A 38 -1.12 3.69 0.17
C VAL A 38 -1.49 3.18 1.56
N PHE A 39 -2.78 3.17 1.86
CA PHE A 39 -3.34 2.57 3.07
C PHE A 39 -3.81 1.14 2.77
N LEU A 40 -3.35 0.19 3.57
CA LEU A 40 -3.74 -1.22 3.50
C LEU A 40 -4.58 -1.59 4.71
N ASP A 41 -5.84 -1.92 4.47
CA ASP A 41 -6.80 -2.35 5.48
C ASP A 41 -7.31 -3.76 5.20
N GLY A 42 -7.79 -4.43 6.24
CA GLY A 42 -8.28 -5.80 6.22
C GLY A 42 -7.86 -6.56 7.46
N GLU A 43 -8.56 -7.65 7.78
CA GLU A 43 -8.28 -8.43 8.98
C GLU A 43 -6.86 -9.05 9.00
N LEU A 44 -6.46 -9.58 10.16
CA LEU A 44 -5.21 -10.31 10.30
C LEU A 44 -5.16 -11.50 9.34
N GLY A 45 -4.09 -11.60 8.55
CA GLY A 45 -3.93 -12.68 7.57
C GLY A 45 -4.59 -12.44 6.22
N MET A 46 -5.18 -11.27 5.95
CA MET A 46 -5.79 -10.96 4.64
C MET A 46 -4.80 -10.66 3.51
N GLY A 47 -3.49 -10.69 3.77
CA GLY A 47 -2.47 -10.54 2.73
C GLY A 47 -1.92 -9.12 2.55
N LYS A 48 -2.15 -8.20 3.50
CA LYS A 48 -1.58 -6.85 3.50
C LYS A 48 -0.05 -6.86 3.27
N THR A 49 0.71 -7.59 4.09
CA THR A 49 2.16 -7.75 3.92
C THR A 49 2.57 -8.46 2.62
N THR A 50 1.71 -9.34 2.08
CA THR A 50 1.95 -9.96 0.77
C THR A 50 1.86 -8.91 -0.34
N LEU A 51 0.85 -8.03 -0.29
CA LEU A 51 0.72 -6.92 -1.23
C LEU A 51 1.92 -5.97 -1.10
N SER A 52 2.32 -5.59 0.13
CA SER A 52 3.53 -4.81 0.37
C SER A 52 4.75 -5.47 -0.27
N ARG A 53 4.96 -6.77 -0.03
CA ARG A 53 6.05 -7.53 -0.67
C ARG A 53 6.03 -7.46 -2.19
N GLY A 54 4.85 -7.52 -2.80
CA GLY A 54 4.68 -7.33 -4.25
C GLY A 54 5.24 -6.00 -4.72
N VAL A 55 5.00 -4.91 -3.99
CA VAL A 55 5.54 -3.58 -4.31
C VAL A 55 7.07 -3.59 -4.26
N MET A 56 7.66 -4.05 -3.15
CA MET A 56 9.13 -4.08 -2.99
C MET A 56 9.79 -4.95 -4.07
N ARG A 57 9.20 -6.12 -4.38
CA ARG A 57 9.69 -7.01 -5.45
C ARG A 57 9.55 -6.38 -6.83
N GLY A 58 8.45 -5.68 -7.10
CA GLY A 58 8.24 -4.95 -8.36
C GLY A 58 9.30 -3.87 -8.61
N LEU A 59 9.89 -3.33 -7.53
CA LEU A 59 11.01 -2.37 -7.59
C LEU A 59 12.39 -3.04 -7.55
N GLY A 60 12.47 -4.37 -7.57
CA GLY A 60 13.73 -5.12 -7.62
C GLY A 60 14.31 -5.53 -6.27
N HIS A 61 13.55 -5.48 -5.17
CA HIS A 61 14.02 -6.06 -3.91
C HIS A 61 14.01 -7.59 -3.95
N GLU A 62 15.18 -8.22 -3.74
CA GLU A 62 15.34 -9.68 -3.74
C GLU A 62 15.34 -10.30 -2.32
N GLY A 63 15.33 -9.48 -1.28
CA GLY A 63 15.39 -9.92 0.11
C GLY A 63 14.05 -10.39 0.68
N ALA A 64 14.10 -10.81 1.94
CA ALA A 64 12.89 -11.16 2.69
C ALA A 64 12.13 -9.89 3.09
N VAL A 65 10.87 -9.78 2.65
CA VAL A 65 9.93 -8.75 3.14
C VAL A 65 9.05 -9.36 4.20
N LYS A 66 9.13 -8.81 5.41
CA LYS A 66 8.30 -9.18 6.57
C LYS A 66 7.59 -7.92 7.07
N SER A 67 6.47 -8.08 7.75
CA SER A 67 5.82 -6.96 8.41
C SER A 67 6.74 -6.39 9.51
N PRO A 68 6.96 -5.07 9.55
CA PRO A 68 7.71 -4.39 10.60
C PRO A 68 6.88 -4.21 11.87
N THR A 69 6.08 -5.19 12.29
CA THR A 69 5.12 -5.04 13.41
C THR A 69 5.74 -4.50 14.71
N TYR A 70 7.03 -4.79 14.97
CA TYR A 70 7.73 -4.35 16.18
C TYR A 70 8.60 -3.10 15.98
N THR A 71 9.10 -2.87 14.77
CA THR A 71 9.88 -1.67 14.43
C THR A 71 8.98 -0.52 13.95
N LEU A 72 7.71 -0.82 13.69
CA LEU A 72 6.66 0.01 13.09
C LEU A 72 6.93 0.46 11.65
N VAL A 73 8.19 0.68 11.30
CA VAL A 73 8.64 1.05 9.96
C VAL A 73 9.83 0.19 9.53
N GLU A 74 9.87 -0.17 8.25
CA GLU A 74 11.05 -0.70 7.56
C GLU A 74 11.34 0.16 6.32
N PRO A 75 12.50 0.83 6.27
CA PRO A 75 12.90 1.63 5.11
C PRO A 75 13.59 0.77 4.04
N TYR A 76 13.16 0.91 2.79
CA TYR A 76 13.78 0.32 1.60
C TYR A 76 14.35 1.41 0.70
N GLU A 77 15.37 2.12 1.21
CA GLU A 77 15.96 3.32 0.58
C GLU A 77 16.86 3.01 -0.63
N HIS A 78 17.23 1.74 -0.83
CA HIS A 78 17.97 1.29 -1.99
C HIS A 78 17.10 1.09 -3.24
N LEU A 79 15.77 1.23 -3.11
CA LEU A 79 14.82 1.13 -4.22
C LEU A 79 14.59 2.51 -4.86
N GLU A 80 14.13 2.52 -6.12
CA GLU A 80 13.80 3.74 -6.86
C GLU A 80 12.36 3.64 -7.42
N PRO A 81 11.39 4.41 -6.89
CA PRO A 81 11.53 5.30 -5.73
C PRO A 81 11.71 4.51 -4.41
N PRO A 82 12.25 5.14 -3.35
CA PRO A 82 12.32 4.54 -2.02
C PRO A 82 10.95 4.10 -1.51
N VAL A 83 10.90 3.00 -0.76
CA VAL A 83 9.68 2.52 -0.10
C VAL A 83 9.81 2.57 1.41
N TYR A 84 8.80 3.11 2.09
CA TYR A 84 8.68 3.03 3.55
C TYR A 84 7.47 2.15 3.88
N HIS A 85 7.73 0.99 4.46
CA HIS A 85 6.70 0.05 4.89
C HIS A 85 6.39 0.30 6.36
N PHE A 86 5.16 0.68 6.65
CA PHE A 86 4.64 0.82 8.01
C PHE A 86 3.69 -0.33 8.33
N ASP A 87 3.81 -0.89 9.53
CA ASP A 87 2.79 -1.74 10.13
C ASP A 87 2.47 -1.23 11.53
N LEU A 88 1.28 -0.66 11.67
CA LEU A 88 0.84 0.01 12.88
C LEU A 88 0.00 -0.88 13.80
N TYR A 89 -0.08 -2.19 13.54
CA TYR A 89 -0.91 -3.11 14.32
C TYR A 89 -0.66 -3.05 15.84
N ARG A 90 0.59 -2.80 16.23
CA ARG A 90 1.02 -2.69 17.65
C ARG A 90 1.14 -1.26 18.15
N LEU A 91 0.86 -0.25 17.33
CA LEU A 91 0.89 1.13 17.75
C LEU A 91 -0.21 1.37 18.80
N GLY A 92 0.21 1.80 19.99
CA GLY A 92 -0.70 2.05 21.11
C GLY A 92 -1.39 3.40 21.00
N ASP A 93 -0.60 4.44 20.72
CA ASP A 93 -1.03 5.83 20.57
C ASP A 93 -0.52 6.42 19.24
N PRO A 94 -1.38 7.02 18.39
CA PRO A 94 -0.97 7.73 17.18
C PRO A 94 0.15 8.75 17.41
N GLU A 95 0.20 9.43 18.57
CA GLU A 95 1.23 10.44 18.87
C GLU A 95 2.65 9.85 18.93
N GLU A 96 2.81 8.55 19.15
CA GLU A 96 4.10 7.86 19.09
C GLU A 96 4.80 8.06 17.74
N LEU A 97 4.02 8.18 16.65
CA LEU A 97 4.56 8.43 15.31
C LEU A 97 5.25 9.80 15.20
N GLU A 98 4.74 10.83 15.88
CA GLU A 98 5.38 12.16 15.90
C GLU A 98 6.74 12.10 16.59
N TYR A 99 6.85 11.36 17.71
CA TYR A 99 8.11 11.19 18.43
C TYR A 99 9.14 10.37 17.63
N MET A 100 8.67 9.48 16.75
CA MET A 100 9.52 8.71 15.83
C MET A 100 10.01 9.52 14.63
N GLY A 101 9.57 10.79 14.49
CA GLY A 101 9.95 11.63 13.35
C GLY A 101 9.28 11.22 12.06
N ILE A 102 8.03 10.73 12.11
CA ILE A 102 7.34 10.19 10.93
C ILE A 102 7.30 11.16 9.73
N ARG A 103 7.32 12.47 10.02
CA ARG A 103 7.31 13.55 9.03
C ARG A 103 8.46 13.46 8.02
N ASP A 104 9.62 12.95 8.43
CA ASP A 104 10.79 12.83 7.55
C ASP A 104 10.55 11.80 6.43
N TYR A 105 9.75 10.76 6.70
CA TYR A 105 9.37 9.75 5.71
C TYR A 105 8.35 10.28 4.68
N PHE A 106 7.60 11.32 5.03
CA PHE A 106 6.58 11.91 4.17
C PHE A 106 7.06 13.10 3.33
N ALA A 107 8.28 13.59 3.56
CA ALA A 107 8.83 14.75 2.86
C ALA A 107 9.49 14.43 1.51
N SER A 108 9.76 13.16 1.20
CA SER A 108 10.48 12.70 0.00
C SER A 108 9.55 12.12 -1.09
N GLN A 109 10.01 12.11 -2.35
CA GLN A 109 9.38 11.32 -3.43
C GLN A 109 9.58 9.84 -3.13
N SER A 110 8.63 9.24 -2.41
CA SER A 110 8.69 7.86 -1.92
C SER A 110 7.32 7.20 -1.98
N ILE A 111 7.30 5.87 -1.97
CA ILE A 111 6.08 5.09 -1.76
C ILE A 111 5.97 4.79 -0.26
N ARG A 112 4.86 5.17 0.37
CA ARG A 112 4.55 4.79 1.75
C ARG A 112 3.43 3.77 1.74
N ILE A 113 3.69 2.59 2.28
CA ILE A 113 2.69 1.53 2.43
C ILE A 113 2.38 1.42 3.91
N ILE A 114 1.15 1.70 4.30
CA ILE A 114 0.76 1.75 5.71
C ILE A 114 -0.29 0.67 5.98
N GLU A 115 0.11 -0.40 6.67
CA GLU A 115 -0.81 -1.40 7.20
C GLU A 115 -1.42 -0.91 8.52
N TRP A 116 -2.73 -1.17 8.70
CA TRP A 116 -3.51 -0.74 9.88
C TRP A 116 -3.52 0.79 10.08
N PRO A 117 -3.85 1.57 9.03
CA PRO A 117 -3.78 3.03 9.06
C PRO A 117 -4.66 3.67 10.14
N GLU A 118 -5.74 3.02 10.56
CA GLU A 118 -6.62 3.50 11.62
C GLU A 118 -5.91 3.69 12.96
N ARG A 119 -4.78 2.99 13.18
CA ARG A 119 -3.97 3.12 14.38
C ARG A 119 -3.15 4.42 14.42
N GLY A 120 -2.92 5.05 13.26
CA GLY A 120 -2.19 6.32 13.14
C GLY A 120 -3.12 7.52 12.87
N GLN A 121 -4.43 7.37 13.05
CA GLN A 121 -5.41 8.40 12.70
C GLN A 121 -5.11 9.73 13.41
N GLY A 122 -5.15 10.82 12.64
CA GLY A 122 -4.88 12.18 13.13
C GLY A 122 -3.40 12.59 13.03
N VAL A 123 -2.49 11.65 12.80
CA VAL A 123 -1.06 11.92 12.58
C VAL A 123 -0.62 11.57 11.15
N LEU A 124 -1.15 10.49 10.59
CA LEU A 124 -0.86 10.12 9.20
C LEU A 124 -1.40 11.17 8.21
N PRO A 125 -0.71 11.39 7.08
CA PRO A 125 -1.27 12.16 5.97
C PRO A 125 -2.44 11.41 5.33
N ASP A 126 -3.25 12.15 4.58
CA ASP A 126 -4.30 11.54 3.77
C ASP A 126 -3.69 10.58 2.72
N PRO A 127 -4.30 9.41 2.49
CA PRO A 127 -3.83 8.49 1.48
C PRO A 127 -4.16 9.00 0.07
N ASP A 128 -3.39 8.55 -0.91
CA ASP A 128 -3.77 8.64 -2.32
C ASP A 128 -4.67 7.46 -2.71
N LEU A 129 -4.37 6.29 -2.15
CA LEU A 129 -5.08 5.04 -2.43
C LEU A 129 -5.33 4.28 -1.12
N GLU A 130 -6.58 3.88 -0.90
CA GLU A 130 -6.95 2.91 0.12
C GLU A 130 -7.22 1.56 -0.54
N ILE A 131 -6.65 0.49 0.01
CA ILE A 131 -6.85 -0.87 -0.45
C ILE A 131 -7.37 -1.68 0.72
N HIS A 132 -8.58 -2.21 0.56
CA HIS A 132 -9.22 -3.08 1.53
C HIS A 132 -9.21 -4.51 1.03
N LEU A 133 -8.67 -5.44 1.82
CA LEU A 133 -8.59 -6.87 1.50
C LEU A 133 -9.50 -7.69 2.41
N GLU A 134 -10.37 -8.49 1.80
CA GLU A 134 -11.24 -9.44 2.50
C GLU A 134 -11.12 -10.84 1.91
N ARG A 135 -11.42 -11.86 2.73
CA ARG A 135 -11.45 -13.23 2.26
C ARG A 135 -12.69 -13.50 1.41
N GLU A 136 -12.51 -14.05 0.22
CA GLU A 136 -13.59 -14.49 -0.65
C GLU A 136 -13.31 -15.92 -1.16
N GLY A 137 -14.00 -16.90 -0.56
CA GLY A 137 -13.76 -18.32 -0.84
C GLY A 137 -12.33 -18.75 -0.51
N GLN A 138 -11.57 -19.17 -1.53
CA GLN A 138 -10.14 -19.52 -1.41
C GLN A 138 -9.22 -18.33 -1.71
N GLY A 139 -9.74 -17.28 -2.34
CA GLY A 139 -9.01 -16.08 -2.73
C GLY A 139 -9.33 -14.88 -1.85
N ARG A 140 -9.15 -13.68 -2.42
CA ARG A 140 -9.38 -12.39 -1.76
C ARG A 140 -10.22 -11.48 -2.66
N SER A 141 -11.22 -10.85 -2.07
CA SER A 141 -11.85 -9.67 -2.64
C SER A 141 -11.00 -8.46 -2.26
N VAL A 142 -10.65 -7.63 -3.25
CA VAL A 142 -9.87 -6.41 -3.01
C VAL A 142 -10.64 -5.21 -3.52
N VAL A 143 -10.80 -4.21 -2.68
CA VAL A 143 -11.44 -2.94 -3.02
C VAL A 143 -10.42 -1.82 -2.96
N LEU A 144 -10.14 -1.22 -4.11
CA LEU A 144 -9.22 -0.10 -4.27
C LEU A 144 -10.04 1.20 -4.37
N ARG A 145 -9.73 2.18 -3.52
CA ARG A 145 -10.40 3.48 -3.49
C ARG A 145 -9.42 4.61 -3.66
N ALA A 146 -9.59 5.41 -4.71
CA ALA A 146 -8.77 6.59 -4.91
C ALA A 146 -9.27 7.75 -4.03
N ARG A 147 -8.33 8.35 -3.29
CA ARG A 147 -8.54 9.42 -2.31
C ARG A 147 -7.87 10.75 -2.72
N SER A 148 -7.04 10.72 -3.76
CA SER A 148 -6.45 11.89 -4.40
C SER A 148 -6.56 11.83 -5.93
N GLU A 149 -6.16 12.91 -6.62
CA GLU A 149 -6.06 12.91 -8.10
C GLU A 149 -5.00 11.93 -8.60
N LEU A 150 -3.87 11.81 -7.89
CA LEU A 150 -2.84 10.81 -8.18
C LEU A 150 -3.43 9.41 -8.05
N GLY A 151 -4.10 9.10 -6.94
CA GLY A 151 -4.77 7.82 -6.75
C GLY A 151 -5.79 7.51 -7.84
N ALA A 152 -6.54 8.51 -8.31
CA ALA A 152 -7.51 8.36 -9.37
C ALA A 152 -6.84 8.04 -10.72
N SER A 153 -5.71 8.70 -11.02
CA SER A 153 -4.91 8.39 -12.21
C SER A 153 -4.39 6.96 -12.18
N LEU A 154 -3.78 6.56 -11.06
CA LEU A 154 -3.25 5.20 -10.87
C LEU A 154 -4.36 4.16 -11.01
N LEU A 155 -5.52 4.37 -10.38
CA LEU A 155 -6.65 3.45 -10.44
C LEU A 155 -7.21 3.28 -11.86
N ASN A 156 -7.05 4.27 -12.74
CA ASN A 156 -7.44 4.16 -14.15
C ASN A 156 -6.44 3.35 -14.98
N GLU A 157 -5.19 3.29 -14.56
CA GLU A 157 -4.09 2.61 -15.25
C GLU A 157 -3.78 1.21 -14.71
N ILE A 158 -4.31 0.83 -13.54
CA ILE A 158 -4.22 -0.54 -13.04
C ILE A 158 -4.85 -1.49 -14.05
N GLU A 159 -4.02 -2.36 -14.62
CA GLU A 159 -4.47 -3.45 -15.47
C GLU A 159 -5.22 -4.48 -14.62
N LEU A 160 -6.28 -5.05 -15.19
CA LEU A 160 -7.10 -6.04 -14.50
C LEU A 160 -6.25 -7.27 -14.15
N ILE A 161 -6.03 -7.49 -12.86
CA ILE A 161 -5.49 -8.74 -12.36
C ILE A 161 -6.67 -9.70 -12.24
N GLY A 162 -6.64 -10.71 -13.09
CA GLY A 162 -7.55 -11.83 -13.15
C GLY A 162 -7.00 -12.83 -14.18
N PRO A 163 -7.46 -14.08 -14.19
CA PRO A 163 -6.88 -15.09 -15.06
C PRO A 163 -6.92 -14.61 -16.50
N ASP A 164 -5.77 -14.69 -17.19
CA ASP A 164 -5.70 -14.52 -18.64
C ASP A 164 -6.86 -15.33 -19.24
N SER A 165 -7.75 -14.64 -19.95
CA SER A 165 -8.91 -15.20 -20.63
C SER A 165 -8.57 -16.42 -21.49
#